data_AF-B9MSB1-F1
#
_entry.id   AF-B9MSB1-F1
#
_cell.length_a   1.000
_cell.length_b   1.000
_cell.length_c   1.000
_cell.angle_alpha   90.00
_cell.angle_beta   90.00
_cell.angle_gamma   90.00
#
_symmetry.space_group_name_H-M   'P 1'
#
loop_
_entity.id
_entity.type
_entity.pdbx_description
1 polymer ?
#
loop_
_entity_poly.entity_id
_entity_poly.type
_entity_poly.pdbx_seq_one_letter_code
_entity_poly.pdbx_strand_id
1 'polypeptide(L)' 'MKKLTIEFTREEAMYLLGYFTARAMEGYRFDEFEQGIIKKLADKCNVEFVFENGKILQARYKGNLFYCTTPQE' A
#
# COMPACT_ATOMS: atom_id res chain seq x y z
N MET A 1 16.79 20.62 -15.09
CA MET A 1 15.51 19.91 -14.86
C MET A 1 14.76 20.64 -13.76
N LYS A 2 13.52 21.10 -13.97
CA LYS A 2 12.73 21.72 -12.89
C LYS A 2 12.10 20.61 -12.04
N LYS A 3 12.29 20.65 -10.72
CA LYS A 3 11.72 19.68 -9.77
C LYS A 3 10.25 20.06 -9.51
N LEU A 4 9.33 19.13 -9.76
CA LEU A 4 7.95 19.22 -9.29
C LEU A 4 7.86 18.52 -7.94
N THR A 5 7.25 19.17 -6.95
CA THR A 5 6.94 18.58 -5.65
C THR A 5 5.44 18.46 -5.54
N ILE A 6 4.93 17.25 -5.31
CA ILE A 6 3.51 16.96 -5.10
C ILE A 6 3.37 16.54 -3.64
N GLU A 7 2.43 17.17 -2.93
CA GLU A 7 2.03 16.76 -1.59
C GLU A 7 0.71 16.00 -1.69
N PHE A 8 0.65 14.80 -1.12
CA PHE A 8 -0.57 14.02 -1.04
C PHE A 8 -1.33 14.35 0.24
N THR A 9 -2.64 14.55 0.14
CA THR A 9 -3.55 14.44 1.27
C THR A 9 -3.54 13.02 1.84
N ARG A 10 -4.14 12.86 3.03
CA ARG A 10 -4.27 11.52 3.63
C ARG A 10 -5.17 10.60 2.79
N GLU A 11 -6.25 11.12 2.20
CA GLU A 11 -7.17 10.33 1.37
C GLU A 11 -6.51 9.85 0.08
N GLU A 12 -5.77 10.70 -0.61
CA GLU A 12 -5.03 10.29 -1.82
C GLU A 12 -3.96 9.24 -1.50
N ALA A 13 -3.27 9.39 -0.37
CA ALA A 13 -2.34 8.39 0.11
C ALA A 13 -3.03 7.05 0.44
N MET A 14 -4.22 7.08 1.05
CA MET A 14 -5.02 5.86 1.28
C MET A 14 -5.47 5.20 -0.02
N TYR A 15 -5.87 5.98 -1.02
CA TYR A 15 -6.25 5.46 -2.33
C TYR A 15 -5.06 4.76 -3.03
N LEU A 16 -3.88 5.38 -3.02
CA LEU A 16 -2.65 4.79 -3.56
C LEU A 16 -2.25 3.50 -2.83
N LEU A 17 -2.36 3.48 -1.50
CA LEU A 17 -2.13 2.26 -0.71
C LEU A 17 -3.09 1.14 -1.07
N GLY A 18 -4.37 1.45 -1.32
CA GLY A 18 -5.35 0.49 -1.82
C GLY A 18 -4.92 -0.14 -3.14
N TYR A 19 -4.45 0.69 -4.09
CA TYR A 19 -3.91 0.22 -5.37
C TYR A 19 -2.71 -0.72 -5.19
N PHE A 20 -1.72 -0.36 -4.37
CA PHE A 20 -0.55 -1.21 -4.12
C PHE A 20 -0.93 -2.54 -3.45
N THR A 21 -1.87 -2.50 -2.51
CA THR A 21 -2.36 -3.70 -1.82
C THR A 21 -3.00 -4.66 -2.83
N ALA A 22 -3.89 -4.17 -3.70
CA ALA A 22 -4.52 -4.98 -4.75
C ALA A 22 -3.50 -5.61 -5.72
N ARG A 23 -2.50 -4.85 -6.17
CA ARG A 23 -1.44 -5.37 -7.05
C ARG A 23 -0.60 -6.45 -6.37
N ALA A 24 -0.32 -6.28 -5.07
CA ALA A 24 0.39 -7.30 -4.29
C ALA A 24 -0.40 -8.62 -4.23
N MET A 25 -1.73 -8.54 -4.04
CA MET A 25 -2.62 -9.69 -4.00
C MET A 25 -2.70 -10.42 -5.35
N GLU A 26 -2.53 -9.70 -6.47
CA GLU A 26 -2.38 -10.28 -7.81
C GLU A 26 -0.99 -10.93 -8.04
N GLY A 27 -0.10 -10.90 -7.04
CA GLY A 27 1.23 -11.51 -7.10
C GLY A 27 2.33 -10.60 -7.64
N TYR A 28 2.06 -9.30 -7.82
CA TYR A 28 3.08 -8.32 -8.19
C TYR A 28 4.16 -8.26 -7.11
N ARG A 29 5.43 -8.21 -7.54
CA ARG A 29 6.58 -8.07 -6.64
C ARG A 29 7.12 -6.66 -6.76
N PHE A 30 7.04 -5.92 -5.67
CA PHE A 30 7.58 -4.56 -5.59
C PHE A 30 9.10 -4.59 -5.42
N ASP A 31 9.80 -3.74 -6.16
CA ASP A 31 11.22 -3.51 -5.93
C ASP A 31 11.47 -2.71 -4.64
N GLU A 32 12.73 -2.53 -4.25
CA GLU A 32 13.10 -1.82 -3.02
C GLU A 32 12.62 -0.36 -3.00
N PHE A 33 12.58 0.29 -4.17
CA PHE A 33 12.17 1.67 -4.30
C PHE A 33 10.65 1.79 -4.10
N GLU A 34 9.88 0.94 -4.76
CA GLU A 34 8.43 0.84 -4.60
C GLU A 34 8.04 0.47 -3.16
N GLN A 35 8.74 -0.49 -2.53
CA GLN A 35 8.54 -0.83 -1.12
C GLN A 35 8.79 0.37 -0.20
N GLY A 36 9.80 1.19 -0.51
CA GLY A 36 10.08 2.44 0.20
C GLY A 36 8.96 3.46 0.09
N ILE A 37 8.29 3.55 -1.08
CA ILE A 37 7.10 4.40 -1.28
C ILE A 37 5.93 3.86 -0.47
N ILE A 38 5.64 2.57 -0.57
CA ILE A 38 4.53 1.91 0.14
C ILE A 38 4.67 2.13 1.65
N LYS A 39 5.87 1.94 2.22
CA LYS A 39 6.12 2.17 3.64
C LYS A 39 5.83 3.61 4.07
N LYS A 40 6.28 4.61 3.30
CA LYS A 40 6.03 6.03 3.60
C LYS A 40 4.54 6.38 3.58
N LEU A 41 3.81 5.84 2.61
CA LEU A 41 2.36 6.04 2.54
C LEU A 41 1.67 5.34 3.72
N ALA A 42 2.08 4.11 4.06
CA ALA A 42 1.55 3.33 5.16
C ALA A 42 1.68 4.08 6.50
N ASP A 43 2.86 4.62 6.76
CA ASP A 43 3.16 5.44 7.95
C ASP A 43 2.28 6.70 7.98
N LYS A 44 2.11 7.39 6.83
CA LYS A 44 1.25 8.58 6.73
C LYS A 44 -0.23 8.26 7.00
N CYS A 45 -0.68 7.06 6.62
CA CYS A 45 -2.08 6.66 6.73
C CYS A 45 -2.42 5.88 8.01
N ASN A 46 -1.41 5.49 8.81
CA ASN A 46 -1.50 4.52 9.91
C ASN A 46 -2.07 3.18 9.44
N VAL A 47 -1.53 2.65 8.35
CA VAL A 47 -1.88 1.34 7.78
C VAL A 47 -0.75 0.36 8.06
N GLU A 48 -1.09 -0.81 8.57
CA GLU A 48 -0.16 -1.89 8.87
C GLU A 48 -0.16 -2.91 7.73
N PHE A 49 1.01 -3.26 7.21
CA PHE A 49 1.15 -4.35 6.24
C PHE A 49 1.66 -5.61 6.93
N VAL A 50 0.99 -6.73 6.65
CA VAL A 50 1.43 -8.06 7.07
C VAL A 50 2.14 -8.71 5.88
N PHE A 51 3.39 -9.13 6.11
CA PHE A 51 4.22 -9.78 5.11
C PHE A 51 4.34 -11.27 5.41
N GLU A 52 4.27 -12.09 4.37
CA GLU A 52 4.58 -13.51 4.42
C GLU A 52 5.51 -13.85 3.26
N ASN A 53 6.68 -14.44 3.57
CA ASN A 53 7.69 -14.80 2.56
C ASN A 53 8.08 -13.64 1.63
N GLY A 54 8.19 -12.43 2.17
CA GLY A 54 8.54 -11.22 1.40
C GLY A 54 7.43 -10.67 0.51
N LYS A 55 6.20 -11.18 0.63
CA LYS A 55 5.02 -10.69 -0.08
C LYS A 55 4.06 -10.03 0.89
N ILE A 56 3.38 -8.97 0.46
CA ILE A 56 2.24 -8.41 1.21
C ILE A 56 1.10 -9.42 1.15
N LEU A 57 0.67 -9.91 2.31
CA LEU A 57 -0.47 -10.81 2.45
C LEU A 57 -1.77 -10.03 2.67
N GLN A 58 -1.73 -9.02 3.53
CA GLN A 58 -2.89 -8.19 3.87
C GLN A 58 -2.42 -6.84 4.42
N ALA A 59 -3.28 -5.83 4.30
CA ALA A 59 -3.11 -4.54 4.96
C ALA A 59 -4.21 -4.36 6.02
N ARG A 60 -3.94 -3.59 7.09
CA ARG A 60 -4.88 -3.30 8.17
C ARG A 60 -4.92 -1.82 8.50
N TYR A 61 -6.11 -1.30 8.75
CA TYR A 61 -6.34 0.06 9.21
C TYR A 61 -7.23 0.04 10.44
N LYS A 62 -6.74 0.58 11.56
CA LYS A 62 -7.43 0.55 12.87
C LYS A 62 -7.90 -0.86 13.25
N GLY A 63 -7.06 -1.86 13.03
CA GLY A 63 -7.36 -3.27 13.32
C GLY A 63 -8.29 -3.98 12.32
N ASN A 64 -8.87 -3.27 11.35
CA ASN A 64 -9.73 -3.86 10.31
C ASN A 64 -8.93 -4.13 9.04
N LEU A 65 -9.33 -5.14 8.25
CA LEU A 65 -8.76 -5.38 6.93
C LEU A 65 -8.93 -4.14 6.05
N PHE A 66 -7.82 -3.65 5.52
CA PHE A 66 -7.72 -2.48 4.67
C PHE A 66 -7.67 -2.94 3.22
N TYR A 67 -8.64 -2.51 2.42
CA TYR A 67 -8.82 -2.88 1.01
C TYR A 67 -8.63 -4.38 0.77
N CYS A 68 -9.62 -5.16 1.19
CA CYS A 68 -9.73 -6.56 0.80
C CYS A 68 -10.39 -6.60 -0.58
N THR A 69 -9.60 -6.72 -1.65
CA THR A 69 -10.13 -7.20 -2.93
C THR A 69 -9.41 -8.46 -3.33
N THR A 70 -10.01 -9.59 -2.98
CA THR A 70 -10.00 -10.77 -3.86
C THR A 70 -11.41 -11.34 -3.91
N PRO A 71 -11.81 -11.93 -5.06
CA PRO A 71 -13.20 -12.27 -5.35
C PRO A 71 -13.76 -13.18 -4.28
N GLN A 72 -15.02 -12.94 -3.89
CA GLN A 72 -15.82 -13.97 -3.26
C GLN A 72 -16.01 -15.07 -4.31
N GLU A 73 -15.52 -16.27 -3.97
CA GLU A 73 -15.64 -17.60 -4.60
C GLU A 73 -16.24 -17.69 -6.01
#